data_AF-A0A8J3Q4W9-F1
#
_entry.id   AF-A0A8J3Q4W9-F1
#
_cell.length_a   1.000
_cell.length_b   1.000
_cell.length_c   1.000
_cell.angle_alpha   90.00
_cell.angle_beta   90.00
_cell.angle_gamma   90.00
#
_symmetry.space_group_name_H-M   'P 1'
#
loop_
_entity.id
_entity.type
_entity.pdbx_description
1 polymer ?
#
loop_
_entity_poly.entity_id
_entity_poly.type
_entity_poly.pdbx_seq_one_letter_code
_entity_poly.pdbx_strand_id
1 'polypeptide(L)'
;MSKLAAALMVLAISAGCSSAAATTVQVDSYRRGADDKHLTVSVVIGERDSIEGTTTTEDAKQVTVDVRVKRAGGTGTDLGVVHQLEVTLTDPLAQRLVVDGTGHTVPQKQ
;
A
#
# COMPACT_ATOMS: atom_id res chain seq x y z
N MET A 1 34.79 -50.75 24.87
CA MET A 1 34.96 -49.70 25.89
C MET A 1 34.49 -48.39 25.27
N SER A 2 33.37 -47.87 25.78
CA SER A 2 32.73 -46.60 25.35
C SER A 2 33.66 -45.41 25.51
N LYS A 3 33.57 -44.41 24.60
CA LYS A 3 33.48 -42.98 24.95
C LYS A 3 32.66 -42.22 23.90
N LEU A 4 31.44 -41.88 24.28
CA LEU A 4 30.59 -40.82 23.74
C LEU A 4 31.23 -39.44 24.00
N ALA A 5 31.01 -38.47 23.10
CA ALA A 5 30.76 -37.03 23.36
C ALA A 5 31.09 -36.21 22.10
N ALA A 6 30.39 -35.14 21.72
CA ALA A 6 29.09 -34.60 22.05
C ALA A 6 28.81 -33.58 20.94
N ALA A 7 27.64 -33.67 20.29
CA ALA A 7 27.22 -32.71 19.28
C ALA A 7 26.81 -31.39 19.96
N LEU A 8 27.37 -30.26 19.51
CA LEU A 8 26.93 -28.93 19.90
C LEU A 8 26.27 -28.27 18.68
N MET A 9 24.99 -28.57 18.43
CA MET A 9 24.16 -27.77 17.54
C MET A 9 23.75 -26.50 18.30
N VAL A 10 24.43 -25.40 18.02
CA VAL A 10 24.00 -24.08 18.47
C VAL A 10 22.80 -23.69 17.60
N LEU A 11 21.58 -23.94 18.11
CA LEU A 11 20.37 -23.33 17.54
C LEU A 11 20.38 -21.84 17.90
N ALA A 12 20.93 -21.02 17.01
CA ALA A 12 20.70 -19.58 17.03
C ALA A 12 19.24 -19.33 16.66
N ILE A 13 18.37 -19.24 17.67
CA ILE A 13 17.01 -18.72 17.47
C ILE A 13 17.17 -17.22 17.23
N SER A 14 17.38 -16.84 15.97
CA SER A 14 17.19 -15.45 15.55
C SER A 14 15.71 -15.16 15.68
N ALA A 15 15.32 -14.54 16.79
CA ALA A 15 14.01 -13.92 16.94
C ALA A 15 13.90 -12.85 15.85
N GLY A 16 13.35 -13.24 14.71
CA GLY A 16 12.97 -12.32 13.66
C GLY A 16 11.92 -11.39 14.23
N CYS A 17 12.32 -10.16 14.56
CA CYS A 17 11.38 -9.05 14.59
C CYS A 17 10.81 -8.94 13.17
N SER A 18 9.71 -9.64 12.90
CA SER A 18 8.94 -9.45 11.67
C SER A 18 8.39 -8.03 11.71
N SER A 19 9.16 -7.07 11.19
CA SER A 19 8.60 -5.78 10.82
C SER A 19 7.50 -6.08 9.80
N ALA A 20 6.25 -5.80 10.14
CA ALA A 20 5.15 -5.95 9.20
C ALA A 20 5.52 -5.24 7.90
N ALA A 21 5.67 -6.00 6.81
CA ALA A 21 6.01 -5.44 5.52
C ALA A 21 4.83 -4.60 5.03
N ALA A 22 5.13 -3.45 4.43
CA ALA A 22 4.09 -2.68 3.75
C ALA A 22 3.50 -3.51 2.60
N THR A 23 2.18 -3.44 2.43
CA THR A 23 1.48 -4.05 1.32
C THR A 23 0.82 -2.98 0.47
N THR A 24 0.71 -3.25 -0.84
CA THR A 24 -0.11 -2.45 -1.72
C THR A 24 -1.58 -2.68 -1.38
N VAL A 25 -2.37 -1.61 -1.34
CA VAL A 25 -3.81 -1.66 -1.07
C VAL A 25 -4.60 -1.16 -2.27
N GLN A 26 -5.88 -1.55 -2.32
CA GLN A 26 -6.82 -1.04 -3.31
C GLN A 26 -7.17 0.42 -3.02
N VAL A 27 -7.31 1.19 -4.09
CA VAL A 27 -7.80 2.57 -4.01
C VAL A 27 -9.31 2.54 -4.19
N ASP A 28 -10.04 3.13 -3.24
CA ASP A 28 -11.51 3.13 -3.26
C ASP A 28 -12.04 4.03 -4.38
N SER A 29 -11.47 5.23 -4.51
CA SER A 29 -11.94 6.21 -5.48
C SER A 29 -10.92 7.32 -5.72
N TYR A 30 -11.16 8.13 -6.75
CA TYR A 30 -10.43 9.37 -6.96
C TYR A 30 -11.35 10.53 -7.31
N ARG A 31 -10.89 11.75 -7.05
CA ARG A 31 -11.47 13.01 -7.53
C ARG A 31 -10.44 13.76 -8.35
N ARG A 32 -10.90 14.43 -9.41
CA ARG A 32 -10.05 15.33 -10.20
C ARG A 32 -9.87 16.66 -9.48
N GLY A 33 -8.65 17.17 -9.50
CA GLY A 33 -8.35 18.56 -9.17
C GLY A 33 -8.75 19.50 -10.32
N ALA A 34 -8.55 20.80 -10.09
CA ALA A 34 -9.02 21.84 -11.01
C ALA A 34 -8.23 21.94 -12.33
N ASP A 35 -7.01 21.40 -12.39
CA ASP A 35 -6.06 21.64 -13.48
C ASP A 35 -5.70 20.37 -14.29
N ASP A 36 -6.50 19.31 -14.13
CA ASP A 36 -6.27 17.96 -14.70
C ASP A 36 -4.91 17.32 -14.35
N LYS A 37 -4.03 17.98 -13.58
CA LYS A 37 -2.75 17.43 -13.12
C LYS A 37 -2.77 17.02 -11.66
N HIS A 38 -3.78 17.39 -10.91
CA HIS A 38 -3.95 16.97 -9.53
C HIS A 38 -5.10 15.97 -9.40
N LEU A 39 -4.89 14.94 -8.59
CA LEU A 39 -5.91 13.99 -8.17
C LEU A 39 -5.92 13.94 -6.65
N THR A 40 -7.10 13.73 -6.08
CA THR A 40 -7.24 13.29 -4.70
C THR A 40 -7.70 11.84 -4.73
N VAL A 41 -6.84 10.90 -4.30
CA VAL A 41 -7.20 9.49 -4.18
C VAL A 41 -7.67 9.20 -2.76
N SER A 42 -8.70 8.36 -2.63
CA SER A 42 -9.23 7.93 -1.34
C SER A 42 -8.95 6.45 -1.15
N VAL A 43 -8.40 6.09 0.02
CA VAL A 43 -8.18 4.71 0.44
C VAL A 43 -8.91 4.44 1.74
N VAL A 44 -9.35 3.20 1.94
CA VAL A 44 -9.95 2.75 3.19
C VAL A 44 -8.98 1.77 3.86
N ILE A 45 -8.43 2.17 5.00
CA ILE A 45 -7.47 1.36 5.78
C ILE A 45 -7.91 1.30 7.24
N GLY A 46 -7.31 0.41 8.02
CA GLY A 46 -7.60 0.32 9.46
C GLY A 46 -7.18 1.59 10.21
N GLU A 47 -7.82 1.89 11.32
CA GLU A 47 -7.55 3.10 12.12
C GLU A 47 -6.09 3.18 12.59
N ARG A 48 -5.46 2.01 12.81
CA ARG A 48 -4.07 1.89 13.26
C ARG A 48 -3.08 1.67 12.14
N ASP A 49 -3.56 1.48 10.91
CA ASP A 49 -2.69 1.30 9.76
C ASP A 49 -1.96 2.61 9.42
N SER A 50 -0.79 2.48 8.81
CA SER A 50 0.01 3.63 8.40
C SER A 50 0.26 3.60 6.91
N ILE A 51 0.08 4.74 6.24
CA ILE A 51 0.44 4.93 4.84
C ILE A 51 1.95 5.22 4.80
N GLU A 52 2.69 4.27 4.25
CA GLU A 52 4.15 4.36 4.13
C GLU A 52 4.57 5.14 2.88
N GLY A 53 3.70 5.17 1.87
CA GLY A 53 3.95 5.99 0.69
C GLY A 53 2.93 5.81 -0.42
N THR A 54 3.06 6.69 -1.42
CA THR A 54 2.31 6.66 -2.65
C THR A 54 3.27 6.84 -3.81
N THR A 55 3.12 6.02 -4.84
CA THR A 55 3.88 6.15 -6.08
C THR A 55 2.94 6.14 -7.27
N THR A 56 3.35 6.83 -8.33
CA THR A 56 2.56 6.94 -9.55
C THR A 56 3.39 6.46 -10.73
N THR A 57 2.81 5.59 -11.55
CA THR A 57 3.35 5.24 -12.87
C THR A 57 2.39 5.76 -13.93
N GLU A 58 2.90 6.55 -14.87
CA GLU A 58 2.08 7.19 -15.89
C GLU A 58 2.44 6.68 -17.29
N ASP A 59 1.42 6.40 -18.08
CA ASP A 59 1.55 6.19 -19.51
C ASP A 59 0.46 6.97 -20.29
N ALA A 60 0.41 6.76 -21.61
CA ALA A 60 -0.50 7.46 -22.51
C ALA A 60 -1.99 7.11 -22.32
N LYS A 61 -2.31 5.99 -21.67
CA LYS A 61 -3.67 5.46 -21.51
C LYS A 61 -4.12 5.38 -20.05
N GLN A 62 -3.18 5.28 -19.11
CA GLN A 62 -3.50 5.09 -17.70
C GLN A 62 -2.49 5.76 -16.76
N VAL A 63 -2.98 6.01 -15.55
CA VAL A 63 -2.23 6.43 -14.38
C VAL A 63 -2.42 5.35 -13.32
N THR A 64 -1.33 4.67 -12.96
CA THR A 64 -1.32 3.69 -11.88
C THR A 64 -0.91 4.36 -10.58
N VAL A 65 -1.76 4.29 -9.55
CA VAL A 65 -1.47 4.79 -8.20
C VAL A 65 -1.26 3.61 -7.27
N ASP A 66 -0.03 3.42 -6.79
CA ASP A 66 0.28 2.41 -5.76
C ASP A 66 0.33 3.10 -4.39
N VAL A 67 -0.54 2.68 -3.48
CA VAL A 67 -0.53 3.10 -2.09
C VAL A 67 -0.03 1.94 -1.22
N ARG A 68 1.07 2.18 -0.51
CA ARG A 68 1.73 1.21 0.35
C ARG A 68 1.33 1.45 1.80
N VAL A 69 0.80 0.42 2.45
CA VAL A 69 0.26 0.50 3.82
C VAL A 69 0.92 -0.54 4.70
N LYS A 70 1.41 -0.10 5.86
CA LYS A 70 1.87 -0.98 6.92
C LYS A 70 0.71 -1.25 7.89
N ARG A 71 0.40 -2.54 8.05
CA ARG A 71 -0.66 -2.99 8.96
C ARG A 71 -0.16 -3.05 10.40
N ALA A 72 -0.92 -2.49 11.34
CA ALA A 72 -0.51 -2.49 12.76
C ALA A 72 -0.63 -3.86 13.45
N GLY A 73 -1.34 -4.82 12.85
CA GLY A 73 -1.60 -6.14 13.43
C GLY A 73 -2.66 -6.11 14.54
N GLY A 74 -3.27 -7.27 14.83
CA GLY A 74 -4.33 -7.44 15.84
C GLY A 74 -5.63 -8.01 15.26
N THR A 75 -6.50 -8.54 16.13
CA THR A 75 -7.76 -9.24 15.76
C THR A 75 -9.01 -8.39 16.03
N GLY A 76 -8.86 -7.09 16.27
CA GLY A 76 -9.99 -6.20 16.51
C GLY A 76 -10.79 -5.95 15.23
N THR A 77 -12.08 -5.67 15.37
CA THR A 77 -12.91 -5.17 14.28
C THR A 77 -12.33 -3.84 13.80
N ASP A 78 -11.58 -3.88 12.70
CA ASP A 78 -10.93 -2.71 12.16
C ASP A 78 -11.98 -1.92 11.38
N LEU A 79 -12.48 -0.84 11.99
CA LEU A 79 -13.33 0.11 11.28
C LEU A 79 -12.46 0.80 10.24
N GLY A 80 -12.84 0.70 8.96
CA GLY A 80 -12.13 1.36 7.89
C GLY A 80 -12.28 2.88 8.00
N VAL A 81 -11.15 3.59 8.01
CA VAL A 81 -11.10 5.05 7.95
C VAL A 81 -10.72 5.48 6.54
N VAL A 82 -11.36 6.53 6.04
CA VAL A 82 -11.04 7.11 4.73
C VAL A 82 -9.85 8.04 4.88
N HIS A 83 -8.79 7.77 4.13
CA HIS A 83 -7.64 8.66 3.99
C HIS A 83 -7.61 9.25 2.58
N GLN A 84 -7.36 10.55 2.48
CA GLN A 84 -7.22 11.26 1.22
C GLN A 84 -5.76 11.59 0.97
N LEU A 85 -5.27 11.27 -0.22
CA LEU A 85 -3.90 11.51 -0.64
C LEU A 85 -3.92 12.36 -1.90
N GLU A 86 -3.12 13.41 -1.91
CA GLU A 86 -2.92 14.25 -3.09
C GLU A 86 -1.87 13.62 -4.00
N VAL A 87 -2.19 13.52 -5.29
CA VAL A 87 -1.29 13.01 -6.32
C VAL A 87 -1.16 14.07 -7.40
N THR A 88 0.08 14.49 -7.66
CA THR A 88 0.40 15.35 -8.80
C THR A 88 0.94 14.49 -9.94
N LEU A 89 0.39 14.73 -11.13
CA LEU A 89 0.74 14.05 -12.36
C LEU A 89 1.74 14.88 -13.17
N THR A 90 2.58 14.19 -13.91
CA THR A 90 3.51 14.77 -14.88
C THR A 90 2.72 15.32 -16.07
N ASP A 91 1.85 14.47 -16.64
CA ASP A 91 0.97 14.80 -17.75
C ASP A 91 -0.48 15.00 -17.27
N PRO A 92 -1.34 15.73 -18.02
CA PRO A 92 -2.75 15.86 -17.67
C PRO A 92 -3.46 14.50 -17.65
N LEU A 93 -4.38 14.28 -16.70
CA LEU A 93 -5.18 13.05 -16.65
C LEU A 93 -6.03 12.90 -17.92
N ALA A 94 -6.65 13.98 -18.41
CA ALA A 94 -7.48 13.98 -19.62
C ALA A 94 -8.48 12.80 -19.63
N GLN A 95 -8.31 11.84 -20.55
CA GLN A 95 -9.15 10.63 -20.67
C GLN A 95 -8.46 9.35 -20.17
N ARG A 96 -7.29 9.47 -19.53
CA ARG A 96 -6.55 8.32 -19.00
C ARG A 96 -7.34 7.65 -17.88
N LEU A 97 -7.24 6.32 -17.82
CA LEU A 97 -7.82 5.53 -16.73
C LEU A 97 -6.97 5.70 -15.48
N VAL A 98 -7.60 5.77 -14.31
CA VAL A 98 -6.89 5.62 -13.04
C VAL A 98 -7.02 4.17 -12.61
N VAL A 99 -5.90 3.52 -12.34
CA VAL A 99 -5.82 2.15 -11.83
C VAL A 99 -5.00 2.12 -10.55
N ASP A 100 -5.28 1.19 -9.65
CA ASP A 100 -4.49 1.01 -8.44
C ASP A 100 -3.32 0.05 -8.65
N GLY A 101 -2.40 -0.01 -7.67
CA GLY A 101 -1.26 -0.93 -7.69
C GLY A 101 -1.65 -2.43 -7.63
N THR A 102 -2.93 -2.77 -7.46
CA THR A 102 -3.45 -4.14 -7.57
C THR A 102 -4.02 -4.46 -8.96
N GLY A 103 -4.06 -3.47 -9.87
CA GLY A 103 -4.53 -3.60 -11.24
C GLY A 103 -6.03 -3.31 -11.42
N HIS A 104 -6.71 -2.75 -10.42
CA HIS A 104 -8.13 -2.43 -10.52
C HIS A 104 -8.36 -1.00 -10.98
N THR A 105 -9.37 -0.81 -11.85
CA THR A 105 -9.83 0.53 -12.23
C THR A 105 -10.44 1.22 -11.03
N VAL A 106 -9.95 2.42 -10.73
CA VAL A 106 -10.41 3.25 -9.63
C VAL A 106 -11.56 4.13 -10.12
N PRO A 107 -12.74 4.10 -9.48
CA PRO A 107 -13.87 4.92 -9.90
C PRO A 107 -13.65 6.41 -9.57
N GLN A 108 -14.08 7.27 -10.48
CA GLN A 108 -14.13 8.71 -10.23
C GLN A 108 -15.37 9.05 -9.39
N LYS A 109 -15.19 9.70 -8.23
CA LYS A 109 -16.27 10.33 -7.47
C LYS A 109 -16.39 11.81 -7.86
N GLN A 110 -17.61 12.34 -7.79
CA GLN A 110 -17.90 13.76 -8.04
C GLN A 110 -17.39 14.65 -6.91
#